data_AF-A0A9D2DP16-F1
#
_entry.id   AF-A0A9D2DP16-F1
#
_cell.length_a   1.000
_cell.length_b   1.000
_cell.length_c   1.000
_cell.angle_alpha   90.00
_cell.angle_beta   90.00
_cell.angle_gamma   90.00
#
_symmetry.space_group_name_H-M   'P 1'
#
loop_
_entity.id
_entity.type
_entity.pdbx_description
1 polymer ?
#
loop_
_entity_poly.entity_id
_entity_poly.type
_entity_poly.pdbx_seq_one_letter_code
_entity_poly.pdbx_strand_id
1 'polypeptide(L)'
;MQLSRRIKQAAVAALASAVLLSGCSTPAVAATVDGKPYSTGVYLAYLYQMYVQTFESNYTLYMLQYYGQDPWDQTMTYGEGDDAQELPLEDYIIQITKDTIIRQKALENKIAEYGLTPDEETAQNIESQLAQVSNDDILQMGFNKESYAEMLRAYGLNEQTLFYGLYDNGGERAMSDEEIRTYFEENYLSYKIIEVSLTDSSGSDMDEDEIA
;
A
#
# COMPACT_ATOMS: atom_id res chain seq x y z
N MET A 1 -6.95 -14.35 -17.67
CA MET A 1 -8.37 -14.75 -17.80
C MET A 1 -8.96 -15.28 -16.49
N GLN A 2 -8.23 -16.10 -15.70
CA GLN A 2 -8.68 -16.51 -14.36
C GLN A 2 -8.62 -15.36 -13.33
N LEU A 3 -7.59 -14.52 -13.40
CA LEU A 3 -7.39 -13.35 -12.52
C LEU A 3 -8.52 -12.32 -12.59
N SER A 4 -8.89 -11.90 -13.82
CA SER A 4 -9.99 -10.97 -14.05
C SER A 4 -11.36 -11.56 -13.69
N ARG A 5 -11.50 -12.88 -13.67
CA ARG A 5 -12.71 -13.56 -13.21
C ARG A 5 -12.80 -13.55 -11.67
N ARG A 6 -11.68 -13.70 -10.95
CA ARG A 6 -11.64 -13.65 -9.48
C ARG A 6 -11.87 -12.25 -8.92
N ILE A 7 -11.26 -11.22 -9.52
CA ILE A 7 -11.55 -9.80 -9.17
C ILE A 7 -13.04 -9.49 -9.35
N LYS A 8 -13.65 -10.00 -10.43
CA LYS A 8 -15.10 -9.87 -10.67
C LYS A 8 -15.95 -10.62 -9.65
N GLN A 9 -15.47 -11.72 -9.08
CA GLN A 9 -16.19 -12.49 -8.04
C GLN A 9 -16.09 -11.81 -6.66
N ALA A 10 -14.90 -11.36 -6.26
CA ALA A 10 -14.68 -10.60 -5.04
C ALA A 10 -15.47 -9.29 -5.03
N ALA A 11 -15.53 -8.60 -6.18
CA ALA A 11 -16.38 -7.43 -6.37
C ALA A 11 -17.86 -7.72 -6.09
N VAL A 12 -18.39 -8.85 -6.57
CA VAL A 12 -19.79 -9.24 -6.35
C VAL A 12 -20.06 -9.58 -4.88
N ALA A 13 -19.11 -10.22 -4.19
CA ALA A 13 -19.23 -10.55 -2.77
C ALA A 13 -19.17 -9.30 -1.86
N ALA A 14 -18.27 -8.36 -2.14
CA ALA A 14 -18.16 -7.10 -1.40
C ALA A 14 -19.38 -6.19 -1.58
N LEU A 15 -20.01 -6.22 -2.76
CA LEU A 15 -21.25 -5.47 -3.02
C LEU A 15 -22.49 -6.10 -2.35
N ALA A 16 -22.48 -7.43 -2.16
CA ALA A 16 -23.57 -8.14 -1.47
C ALA A 16 -23.66 -7.80 0.02
N SER A 17 -22.56 -7.34 0.64
CA SER A 17 -22.56 -6.92 2.04
C SER A 17 -23.12 -5.51 2.27
N ALA A 18 -23.41 -4.74 1.21
CA ALA A 18 -23.84 -3.34 1.32
C ALA A 18 -25.33 -3.07 1.08
N VAL A 19 -26.10 -3.90 0.36
CA VAL A 19 -27.53 -3.60 0.10
C VAL A 19 -28.35 -4.89 -0.04
N LEU A 20 -29.01 -5.31 1.04
CA LEU A 20 -30.26 -6.08 0.91
C LEU A 20 -31.34 -5.10 0.44
N LEU A 21 -31.54 -4.97 -0.87
CA LEU A 21 -32.80 -4.56 -1.54
C LEU A 21 -32.64 -4.73 -3.06
N SER A 22 -33.15 -5.86 -3.56
CA SER A 22 -33.72 -6.13 -4.89
C SER A 22 -33.26 -5.30 -6.10
N GLY A 23 -32.49 -5.91 -7.00
CA GLY A 23 -32.32 -5.49 -8.39
C GLY A 23 -31.00 -6.01 -8.97
N CYS A 24 -31.04 -6.74 -10.08
CA CYS A 24 -29.88 -7.37 -10.74
C CYS A 24 -28.97 -6.36 -11.46
N SER A 25 -28.63 -5.25 -10.80
CA SER A 25 -27.72 -4.22 -11.28
C SER A 25 -26.79 -3.79 -10.14
N THR A 26 -25.50 -3.76 -10.41
CA THR A 26 -24.49 -3.19 -9.53
C THR A 26 -24.91 -1.79 -9.07
N PRO A 27 -24.89 -1.48 -7.76
CA PRO A 27 -25.27 -0.15 -7.29
C PRO A 27 -24.34 0.91 -7.89
N ALA A 28 -24.84 2.14 -8.08
CA ALA A 28 -24.02 3.24 -8.58
C ALA A 28 -22.97 3.70 -7.55
N VAL A 29 -23.32 3.61 -6.26
CA VAL A 29 -22.49 3.97 -5.10
C VAL A 29 -22.19 2.69 -4.33
N ALA A 30 -20.90 2.41 -4.12
CA ALA A 30 -20.45 1.24 -3.38
C ALA A 30 -20.24 1.54 -1.88
N ALA A 31 -19.87 2.77 -1.54
CA ALA A 31 -19.65 3.19 -0.16
C ALA A 31 -19.94 4.68 0.03
N THR A 32 -20.12 5.09 1.28
CA THR A 32 -20.14 6.51 1.67
C THR A 32 -19.28 6.65 2.93
N VAL A 33 -18.27 7.51 2.88
CA VAL A 33 -17.37 7.78 4.01
C VAL A 33 -17.39 9.28 4.26
N ASP A 34 -17.66 9.69 5.50
CA ASP A 34 -17.80 11.10 5.90
C ASP A 34 -18.67 11.93 4.93
N GLY A 35 -19.79 11.34 4.49
CA GLY A 35 -20.72 11.98 3.56
C GLY A 35 -20.27 12.06 2.10
N LYS A 36 -19.03 11.64 1.76
CA LYS A 36 -18.55 11.51 0.38
C LYS A 36 -19.02 10.18 -0.21
N PRO A 37 -19.83 10.18 -1.28
CA PRO A 37 -20.18 8.94 -1.98
C PRO A 37 -19.00 8.47 -2.84
N TYR A 38 -18.70 7.18 -2.76
CA TYR A 38 -17.73 6.50 -3.62
C TYR A 38 -18.47 5.65 -4.63
N SER A 39 -18.27 5.94 -5.91
CA SER A 39 -18.89 5.14 -6.97
C SER A 39 -18.35 3.71 -6.95
N THR A 40 -19.12 2.77 -7.51
CA THR A 40 -18.62 1.40 -7.70
C THR A 40 -17.35 1.37 -8.53
N GLY A 41 -17.22 2.23 -9.55
CA GLY A 41 -15.99 2.31 -10.34
C GLY A 41 -14.76 2.68 -9.49
N VAL A 42 -14.90 3.65 -8.60
CA VAL A 42 -13.82 4.09 -7.70
C VAL A 42 -13.49 2.99 -6.69
N TYR A 43 -14.49 2.33 -6.10
CA TYR A 43 -14.28 1.18 -5.22
C TYR A 43 -13.50 0.06 -5.92
N LEU A 44 -13.86 -0.27 -7.16
CA LEU A 44 -13.15 -1.30 -7.95
C LEU A 44 -11.72 -0.88 -8.30
N ALA A 45 -11.46 0.41 -8.53
CA ALA A 45 -10.11 0.91 -8.72
C ALA A 45 -9.27 0.74 -7.45
N TYR A 46 -9.82 1.04 -6.26
CA TYR A 46 -9.13 0.78 -4.98
C TYR A 46 -8.92 -0.73 -4.75
N LEU A 47 -9.92 -1.56 -5.03
CA LEU A 47 -9.81 -3.01 -4.91
C LEU A 47 -8.69 -3.56 -5.80
N TYR A 48 -8.59 -3.06 -7.04
CA TYR A 48 -7.51 -3.41 -7.96
C TYR A 48 -6.16 -2.97 -7.42
N GLN A 49 -6.04 -1.74 -6.90
CA GLN A 49 -4.81 -1.23 -6.31
C GLN A 49 -4.34 -2.07 -5.12
N MET A 50 -5.25 -2.44 -4.21
CA MET A 50 -4.94 -3.28 -3.05
C MET A 50 -4.61 -4.72 -3.45
N TYR A 51 -5.26 -5.24 -4.49
CA TYR A 51 -4.89 -6.52 -5.08
C TYR A 51 -3.44 -6.48 -5.60
N VAL A 52 -3.09 -5.48 -6.42
CA VAL A 52 -1.72 -5.32 -6.96
C VAL A 52 -0.72 -5.22 -5.82
N GLN A 53 -0.96 -4.32 -4.86
CA GLN A 53 -0.07 -4.12 -3.72
C GLN A 53 0.12 -5.40 -2.92
N THR A 54 -0.95 -6.14 -2.60
CA THR A 54 -0.87 -7.38 -1.82
C THR A 54 0.02 -8.43 -2.49
N PHE A 55 -0.09 -8.57 -3.82
CA PHE A 55 0.70 -9.55 -4.57
C PHE A 55 2.13 -9.08 -4.83
N GLU A 56 2.37 -7.77 -4.98
CA GLU A 56 3.71 -7.23 -5.19
C GLU A 56 4.53 -7.15 -3.90
N SER A 57 3.89 -6.83 -2.77
CA SER A 57 4.57 -6.71 -1.48
C SER A 57 4.74 -8.04 -0.75
N ASN A 58 4.07 -9.11 -1.17
CA ASN A 58 4.12 -10.41 -0.51
C ASN A 58 4.89 -11.44 -1.34
N TYR A 59 6.15 -11.67 -0.94
CA TYR A 59 7.04 -12.63 -1.58
C TYR A 59 6.47 -14.05 -1.61
N THR A 60 5.75 -14.48 -0.57
CA THR A 60 5.16 -15.82 -0.49
C THR A 60 4.09 -16.00 -1.57
N LEU A 61 3.16 -15.06 -1.72
CA LEU A 61 2.12 -15.13 -2.75
C LEU A 61 2.71 -15.16 -4.16
N TYR A 62 3.75 -14.36 -4.39
CA TYR A 62 4.51 -14.36 -5.65
C TYR A 62 5.15 -15.74 -5.92
N MET A 63 5.80 -16.34 -4.94
CA MET A 63 6.45 -17.66 -5.10
C MET A 63 5.45 -18.79 -5.30
N LEU A 64 4.29 -18.77 -4.63
CA LEU A 64 3.22 -19.74 -4.86
C LEU A 64 2.77 -19.72 -6.33
N GLN A 65 2.54 -18.53 -6.86
CA GLN A 65 2.16 -18.36 -8.26
C GLN A 65 3.28 -18.83 -9.21
N TYR A 66 4.55 -18.55 -8.88
CA TYR A 66 5.70 -19.02 -9.66
C TYR A 66 5.80 -20.55 -9.71
N TYR A 67 5.51 -21.24 -8.60
CA TYR A 67 5.48 -22.70 -8.53
C TYR A 67 4.16 -23.33 -9.01
N GLY A 68 3.23 -22.54 -9.57
CA GLY A 68 1.95 -23.03 -10.07
C GLY A 68 0.97 -23.47 -8.98
N GLN A 69 1.18 -23.02 -7.74
CA GLN A 69 0.26 -23.20 -6.62
C GLN A 69 -0.79 -22.08 -6.62
N ASP A 70 -1.97 -22.35 -6.05
CA ASP A 70 -3.04 -21.36 -5.97
C ASP A 70 -2.79 -20.42 -4.76
N PRO A 71 -2.44 -19.14 -4.98
CA PRO A 71 -2.23 -18.20 -3.89
C PRO A 71 -3.53 -17.87 -3.14
N TRP A 72 -4.71 -18.15 -3.71
CA TRP A 72 -6.00 -17.84 -3.08
C TRP A 72 -6.38 -18.79 -1.93
N ASP A 73 -5.68 -19.90 -1.78
CA ASP A 73 -5.86 -20.82 -0.64
C ASP A 73 -5.15 -20.32 0.64
N GLN A 74 -4.44 -19.20 0.57
CA GLN A 74 -3.71 -18.63 1.70
C GLN A 74 -4.61 -17.81 2.63
N THR A 75 -4.20 -17.71 3.89
CA THR A 75 -4.70 -16.70 4.84
C THR A 75 -3.66 -15.60 5.04
N MET A 76 -4.14 -14.44 5.47
CA MET A 76 -3.35 -13.26 5.76
C MET A 76 -3.73 -12.73 7.14
N THR A 77 -2.73 -12.37 7.93
CA THR A 77 -2.93 -11.68 9.20
C THR A 77 -3.42 -10.25 8.93
N TYR A 78 -4.53 -9.88 9.55
CA TYR A 78 -5.12 -8.55 9.52
C TYR A 78 -5.21 -7.98 10.94
N GLY A 79 -4.81 -6.73 11.11
CA GLY A 79 -4.72 -6.09 12.42
C GLY A 79 -3.36 -6.31 13.08
N GLU A 80 -3.22 -5.81 14.31
CA GLU A 80 -1.97 -5.85 15.08
C GLU A 80 -2.26 -6.31 16.52
N GLY A 81 -1.24 -6.87 17.18
CA GLY A 81 -1.34 -7.27 18.59
C GLY A 81 -2.33 -8.41 18.84
N ASP A 82 -2.95 -8.41 20.02
CA ASP A 82 -3.86 -9.46 20.47
C ASP A 82 -5.20 -9.50 19.68
N ASP A 83 -5.51 -8.43 18.94
CA ASP A 83 -6.73 -8.31 18.12
C ASP A 83 -6.52 -8.77 16.66
N ALA A 84 -5.31 -9.24 16.31
CA ALA A 84 -5.00 -9.72 14.97
C ALA A 84 -5.83 -10.97 14.62
N GLN A 85 -6.35 -10.99 13.39
CA GLN A 85 -7.17 -12.08 12.85
C GLN A 85 -6.59 -12.63 11.56
N GLU A 86 -6.72 -13.94 11.37
CA GLU A 86 -6.41 -14.59 10.08
C GLU A 86 -7.63 -14.51 9.16
N LEU A 87 -7.47 -13.84 8.03
CA LEU A 87 -8.50 -13.73 7.00
C LEU A 87 -8.10 -14.55 5.77
N PRO A 88 -9.05 -15.22 5.09
CA PRO A 88 -8.81 -15.68 3.72
C PRO A 88 -8.29 -14.53 2.84
N LEU A 89 -7.36 -14.80 1.91
CA LEU A 89 -6.73 -13.77 1.09
C LEU A 89 -7.74 -12.84 0.38
N GLU A 90 -8.87 -13.39 -0.09
CA GLU A 90 -9.95 -12.61 -0.71
C GLU A 90 -10.56 -11.60 0.28
N ASP A 91 -10.89 -12.05 1.49
CA ASP A 91 -11.48 -11.22 2.54
C ASP A 91 -10.49 -10.17 3.05
N TYR A 92 -9.21 -10.54 3.14
CA TYR A 92 -8.12 -9.62 3.47
C TYR A 92 -8.05 -8.45 2.48
N ILE A 93 -7.99 -8.75 1.17
CA ILE A 93 -7.91 -7.72 0.12
C ILE A 93 -9.16 -6.81 0.16
N ILE A 94 -10.35 -7.38 0.36
CA ILE A 94 -11.60 -6.62 0.52
C ILE A 94 -11.52 -5.71 1.76
N GLN A 95 -11.00 -6.20 2.88
CA GLN A 95 -10.93 -5.45 4.12
C GLN A 95 -9.95 -4.27 4.00
N ILE A 96 -8.72 -4.49 3.53
CA ILE A 96 -7.74 -3.41 3.35
C ILE A 96 -8.20 -2.38 2.30
N THR A 97 -9.05 -2.79 1.34
CA THR A 97 -9.68 -1.85 0.38
C THR A 97 -10.60 -0.88 1.08
N LYS A 98 -11.47 -1.37 1.98
CA LYS A 98 -12.36 -0.52 2.78
C LYS A 98 -11.56 0.43 3.66
N ASP A 99 -10.54 -0.09 4.34
CA ASP A 99 -9.71 0.72 5.23
C ASP A 99 -8.92 1.77 4.46
N THR A 100 -8.44 1.44 3.26
CA THR A 100 -7.75 2.39 2.39
C THR A 100 -8.68 3.51 1.96
N ILE A 101 -9.93 3.22 1.57
CA ILE A 101 -10.90 4.27 1.22
C ILE A 101 -11.16 5.20 2.42
N ILE A 102 -11.33 4.62 3.61
CA ILE A 102 -11.52 5.39 4.86
C ILE A 102 -10.29 6.25 5.16
N ARG A 103 -9.08 5.67 5.10
CA ARG A 103 -7.81 6.37 5.32
C ARG A 103 -7.65 7.52 4.32
N GLN A 104 -7.94 7.30 3.05
CA GLN A 104 -7.81 8.34 2.02
C GLN A 104 -8.77 9.51 2.28
N LYS A 105 -9.99 9.25 2.77
CA LYS A 105 -10.89 10.31 3.19
C LYS A 105 -10.39 11.06 4.43
N ALA A 106 -9.84 10.34 5.41
CA ALA A 106 -9.24 10.96 6.59
C ALA A 106 -8.04 11.86 6.24
N LEU A 107 -7.18 11.41 5.32
CA LEU A 107 -6.06 12.20 4.81
C LEU A 107 -6.55 13.45 4.07
N GLU A 108 -7.55 13.33 3.18
CA GLU A 108 -8.19 14.46 2.48
C GLU A 108 -8.67 15.52 3.48
N ASN A 109 -9.35 15.09 4.55
CA ASN A 109 -9.84 15.99 5.59
C ASN A 109 -8.68 16.69 6.34
N LYS A 110 -7.59 15.97 6.63
CA LYS A 110 -6.42 16.53 7.31
C LYS A 110 -5.65 17.51 6.42
N ILE A 111 -5.45 17.19 5.14
CA ILE A 111 -4.84 18.11 4.18
C ILE A 111 -5.62 19.43 4.13
N ALA A 112 -6.96 19.35 4.09
CA ALA A 112 -7.81 20.53 4.12
C ALA A 112 -7.73 21.30 5.45
N GLU A 113 -7.69 20.60 6.59
CA GLU A 113 -7.53 21.19 7.93
C GLU A 113 -6.25 22.01 8.07
N TYR A 114 -5.14 21.50 7.53
CA TYR A 114 -3.83 22.18 7.56
C TYR A 114 -3.58 23.09 6.36
N GLY A 115 -4.52 23.20 5.41
CA GLY A 115 -4.38 24.05 4.23
C GLY A 115 -3.23 23.66 3.32
N LEU A 116 -2.90 22.36 3.26
CA LEU A 116 -1.77 21.83 2.51
C LEU A 116 -2.12 21.59 1.03
N THR A 117 -1.12 21.69 0.17
CA THR A 117 -1.22 21.37 -1.25
C THR A 117 -0.14 20.36 -1.63
N PRO A 118 -0.43 19.44 -2.57
CA PRO A 118 0.59 18.50 -3.03
C PRO A 118 1.76 19.23 -3.66
N ASP A 119 2.96 18.66 -3.50
CA ASP A 119 4.14 19.06 -4.24
C ASP A 119 3.88 18.93 -5.76
N GLU A 120 4.39 19.90 -6.52
CA GLU A 120 4.11 20.02 -7.95
C GLU A 120 4.78 18.89 -8.74
N GLU A 121 6.01 18.52 -8.41
CA GLU A 121 6.72 17.43 -9.09
C GLU A 121 5.97 16.11 -8.88
N THR A 122 5.58 15.82 -7.64
CA THR A 122 4.79 14.64 -7.30
C THR A 122 3.45 14.62 -8.04
N ALA A 123 2.73 15.75 -8.08
CA ALA A 123 1.48 15.87 -8.81
C ALA A 123 1.66 15.62 -10.32
N GLN A 124 2.70 16.20 -10.93
CA GLN A 124 3.02 16.01 -12.34
C GLN A 124 3.40 14.55 -12.66
N ASN A 125 4.09 13.87 -11.75
CA ASN A 125 4.42 12.45 -11.89
C ASN A 125 3.15 11.58 -11.91
N ILE A 126 2.16 11.87 -11.06
CA ILE A 126 0.86 11.17 -11.08
C ILE A 126 0.09 11.45 -12.37
N GLU A 127 0.03 12.70 -12.83
CA GLU A 127 -0.63 13.03 -14.10
C GLU A 127 0.06 12.37 -15.31
N SER A 128 1.38 12.27 -15.29
CA SER A 128 2.16 11.56 -16.32
C SER A 128 1.83 10.07 -16.34
N GLN A 129 1.67 9.43 -15.18
CA GLN A 129 1.20 8.05 -15.09
C GLN A 129 -0.22 7.90 -15.66
N LEU A 130 -1.13 8.80 -15.29
CA LEU A 130 -2.51 8.79 -15.81
C LEU A 130 -2.59 9.00 -17.33
N ALA A 131 -1.68 9.79 -17.90
CA ALA A 131 -1.60 9.99 -19.34
C ALA A 131 -1.27 8.69 -20.08
N GLN A 132 -0.46 7.82 -19.48
CA GLN A 132 -0.05 6.52 -20.06
C GLN A 132 -1.13 5.44 -19.94
N VAL A 133 -2.12 5.61 -19.06
CA VAL A 133 -3.21 4.65 -18.88
C VAL A 133 -4.19 4.70 -20.05
N SER A 134 -4.33 3.57 -20.75
CA SER A 134 -5.36 3.36 -21.77
C SER A 134 -6.72 3.10 -21.12
N ASN A 135 -7.77 3.72 -21.65
CA ASN A 135 -9.13 3.50 -21.18
C ASN A 135 -9.61 2.06 -21.47
N ASP A 136 -9.15 1.45 -22.56
CA ASP A 136 -9.58 0.09 -22.94
C ASP A 136 -9.02 -0.96 -21.98
N ASP A 137 -7.81 -0.76 -21.46
CA ASP A 137 -7.15 -1.71 -20.55
C ASP A 137 -7.87 -1.79 -19.20
N ILE A 138 -8.29 -0.63 -18.68
CA ILE A 138 -8.97 -0.54 -17.38
C ILE A 138 -10.46 -0.87 -17.47
N LEU A 139 -11.13 -0.58 -18.60
CA LEU A 139 -12.53 -0.97 -18.80
C LEU A 139 -12.70 -2.49 -18.68
N GLN A 140 -11.72 -3.28 -19.14
CA GLN A 140 -11.76 -4.74 -18.99
C GLN A 140 -11.70 -5.20 -17.51
N MET A 141 -11.13 -4.37 -16.64
CA MET A 141 -11.05 -4.59 -15.20
C MET A 141 -12.33 -4.18 -14.45
N GLY A 142 -13.25 -3.48 -15.12
CA GLY A 142 -14.58 -3.15 -14.59
C GLY A 142 -14.73 -1.71 -14.07
N PHE A 143 -13.76 -0.85 -14.32
CA PHE A 143 -13.80 0.59 -13.98
C PHE A 143 -13.29 1.43 -15.15
N ASN A 144 -13.57 2.74 -15.15
CA ASN A 144 -13.17 3.66 -16.21
C ASN A 144 -11.97 4.53 -15.80
N LYS A 145 -11.44 5.32 -16.75
CA LYS A 145 -10.27 6.18 -16.51
C LYS A 145 -10.51 7.22 -15.42
N GLU A 146 -11.72 7.75 -15.33
CA GLU A 146 -12.08 8.73 -14.31
C GLU A 146 -12.03 8.14 -12.90
N SER A 147 -12.60 6.94 -12.72
CA SER A 147 -12.59 6.22 -11.44
C SER A 147 -11.16 5.85 -11.03
N TYR A 148 -10.34 5.40 -11.99
CA TYR A 148 -8.94 5.10 -11.74
C TYR A 148 -8.15 6.36 -11.40
N ALA A 149 -8.40 7.48 -12.08
CA ALA A 149 -7.74 8.75 -11.82
C ALA A 149 -8.08 9.32 -10.44
N GLU A 150 -9.34 9.22 -9.99
CA GLU A 150 -9.73 9.61 -8.65
C GLU A 150 -8.95 8.80 -7.60
N MET A 151 -8.93 7.47 -7.76
CA MET A 151 -8.19 6.58 -6.87
C MET A 151 -6.68 6.88 -6.87
N LEU A 152 -6.05 6.94 -8.05
CA LEU A 152 -4.59 7.08 -8.16
C LEU A 152 -4.11 8.42 -7.61
N ARG A 153 -4.86 9.51 -7.82
CA ARG A 153 -4.53 10.82 -7.24
C ARG A 153 -4.60 10.79 -5.73
N ALA A 154 -5.69 10.28 -5.17
CA ALA A 154 -5.83 10.20 -3.72
C ALA A 154 -4.71 9.32 -3.11
N TYR A 155 -4.56 8.10 -3.63
CA TYR A 155 -3.57 7.13 -3.14
C TYR A 155 -2.13 7.61 -3.30
N GLY A 156 -1.80 8.22 -4.44
CA GLY A 156 -0.44 8.67 -4.76
C GLY A 156 -0.03 10.00 -4.12
N LEU A 157 -0.98 10.87 -3.78
CA LEU A 157 -0.67 12.24 -3.32
C LEU A 157 -0.95 12.48 -1.84
N ASN A 158 -2.05 11.94 -1.30
CA ASN A 158 -2.57 12.43 -0.02
C ASN A 158 -1.59 12.19 1.14
N GLU A 159 -0.99 11.00 1.20
CA GLU A 159 -0.06 10.65 2.28
C GLU A 159 1.21 11.51 2.25
N GLN A 160 1.80 11.68 1.07
CA GLN A 160 2.98 12.52 0.90
C GLN A 160 2.67 14.00 1.17
N THR A 161 1.52 14.48 0.70
CA THR A 161 1.08 15.87 0.93
C THR A 161 0.96 16.16 2.42
N LEU A 162 0.31 15.26 3.19
CA LEU A 162 0.16 15.45 4.63
C LEU A 162 1.50 15.31 5.35
N PHE A 163 2.29 14.29 5.03
CA PHE A 163 3.55 14.03 5.72
C PHE A 163 4.56 15.16 5.48
N TYR A 164 4.91 15.45 4.23
CA TYR A 164 5.89 16.49 3.94
C TYR A 164 5.38 17.89 4.26
N GLY A 165 4.09 18.17 4.03
CA GLY A 165 3.51 19.46 4.40
C GLY A 165 3.55 19.76 5.91
N LEU A 166 3.60 18.73 6.76
CA LEU A 166 3.74 18.89 8.21
C LEU A 166 5.19 18.83 8.70
N TYR A 167 6.01 17.93 8.15
CA TYR A 167 7.31 17.56 8.73
C TYR A 167 8.53 18.02 7.93
N ASP A 168 8.37 18.43 6.67
CA ASP A 168 9.47 19.00 5.89
C ASP A 168 9.70 20.48 6.24
N ASN A 169 10.77 21.06 5.72
CA ASN A 169 11.18 22.44 5.97
C ASN A 169 10.04 23.44 5.78
N GLY A 170 9.68 24.13 6.87
CA GLY A 170 8.59 25.11 6.88
C GLY A 170 7.23 24.56 7.29
N GLY A 171 7.11 23.24 7.50
CA GLY A 171 5.94 22.62 8.12
C GLY A 171 5.84 22.90 9.62
N GLU A 172 4.61 22.86 10.16
CA GLU A 172 4.35 23.14 11.59
C GLU A 172 5.06 22.17 12.55
N ARG A 173 5.44 20.98 12.05
CA ARG A 173 6.12 19.91 12.80
C ARG A 173 7.50 19.60 12.23
N ALA A 174 8.09 20.53 11.49
CA ALA A 174 9.44 20.41 10.97
C ALA A 174 10.43 20.22 12.13
N MET A 175 11.32 19.23 12.01
CA MET A 175 12.43 19.08 12.96
C MET A 175 13.51 20.09 12.62
N SER A 176 14.12 20.69 13.63
CA SER A 176 15.27 21.57 13.45
C SER A 176 16.52 20.80 13.02
N ASP A 177 17.44 21.48 12.32
CA ASP A 177 18.76 20.92 11.99
C ASP A 177 19.52 20.43 13.22
N GLU A 178 19.31 21.09 14.37
CA GLU A 178 19.90 20.70 15.65
C GLU A 178 19.33 19.36 16.14
N GLU A 179 18.00 19.18 16.14
CA GLU A 179 17.37 17.91 16.51
C GLU A 179 17.78 16.76 15.59
N ILE A 180 17.84 17.01 14.28
CA ILE A 180 18.32 16.03 13.29
C ILE A 180 19.77 15.63 13.61
N ARG A 181 20.63 16.62 13.89
CA ARG A 181 22.03 16.39 14.20
C ARG A 181 22.21 15.63 15.52
N THR A 182 21.49 16.01 16.57
CA THR A 182 21.53 15.31 17.86
C THR A 182 21.10 13.86 17.69
N TYR A 183 19.99 13.60 16.98
CA TYR A 183 19.56 12.24 16.71
C TYR A 183 20.62 11.44 15.96
N PHE A 184 21.24 12.03 14.94
CA PHE A 184 22.34 11.38 14.21
C PHE A 184 23.53 11.09 15.12
N GLU A 185 23.99 12.05 15.92
CA GLU A 185 25.15 11.86 16.79
C GLU A 185 24.91 10.81 17.89
N GLU A 186 23.68 10.71 18.41
CA GLU A 186 23.32 9.75 19.45
C GLU A 186 23.05 8.33 18.91
N ASN A 187 22.52 8.21 17.69
CA ASN A 187 22.06 6.93 17.14
C ASN A 187 22.95 6.37 16.03
N TYR A 188 23.86 7.16 15.46
CA TYR A 188 24.78 6.71 14.42
C TYR A 188 26.03 6.08 15.02
N LEU A 189 26.12 4.76 14.94
CA LEU A 189 27.34 4.02 15.26
C LEU A 189 28.14 3.75 13.98
N SER A 190 29.34 4.33 13.88
CA SER A 190 30.33 3.92 12.89
C SER A 190 31.36 3.01 13.56
N TYR A 191 31.51 1.79 13.06
CA TYR A 191 32.53 0.85 13.52
C TYR A 191 33.41 0.37 12.37
N LYS A 192 34.65 -0.01 12.69
CA LYS A 192 35.54 -0.77 11.79
C LYS A 192 35.72 -2.15 12.38
N ILE A 193 35.46 -3.18 11.58
CA ILE A 193 35.75 -4.56 11.95
C ILE A 193 37.09 -4.94 11.32
N ILE A 194 37.94 -5.58 12.12
CA ILE A 194 39.07 -6.37 11.63
C ILE A 194 38.69 -7.82 11.91
N GLU A 195 38.53 -8.61 10.85
CA GLU A 195 38.29 -10.05 10.96
C GLU A 195 39.65 -10.74 10.84
N VAL A 196 40.01 -11.50 11.89
CA VAL A 196 41.16 -12.38 11.85
C VAL A 196 40.64 -13.81 11.73
N SER A 197 41.12 -14.52 10.71
CA SER A 197 40.81 -15.94 10.53
C SER A 197 41.38 -16.73 11.70
N LEU A 198 40.55 -17.57 12.33
CA LEU A 198 41.02 -18.56 13.31
C LEU A 198 41.57 -19.82 12.64
N THR A 199 41.57 -19.86 11.31
CA THR A 199 42.10 -20.96 10.53
C THR A 199 43.28 -20.52 9.68
N ASP A 200 44.24 -21.42 9.52
CA ASP A 200 45.37 -21.24 8.62
C ASP A 200 44.95 -21.29 7.13
N SER A 201 45.93 -21.14 6.22
CA SER A 201 45.70 -21.19 4.77
C SER A 201 45.14 -22.52 4.24
N SER A 202 45.11 -23.58 5.06
CA SER A 202 44.55 -24.89 4.73
C SER A 202 43.16 -25.12 5.32
N GLY A 203 42.66 -24.20 6.15
CA GLY A 203 41.37 -24.30 6.84
C GLY A 203 41.43 -25.10 8.15
N SER A 204 42.62 -25.35 8.69
CA SER A 204 42.80 -25.97 10.01
C SER A 204 42.84 -24.91 11.10
N ASP A 205 42.33 -25.20 12.29
CA ASP A 205 42.38 -24.29 13.44
C ASP A 205 43.82 -23.86 13.74
N MET A 206 44.04 -22.57 13.95
CA MET A 206 45.34 -22.02 14.37
C MET A 206 45.61 -22.34 15.84
N ASP A 207 46.86 -22.66 16.18
CA ASP A 207 47.26 -22.91 17.58
C ASP A 207 47.09 -21.64 18.44
N GLU A 208 46.75 -21.81 19.73
CA GLU A 208 46.45 -20.68 20.65
C GLU A 208 47.57 -19.63 20.75
N ASP A 209 48.82 -20.03 20.48
CA ASP A 209 50.00 -19.15 20.51
C ASP A 209 50.11 -18.21 19.29
N GLU A 210 49.39 -18.47 18.19
CA GLU A 210 49.42 -17.67 16.95
C GLU A 210 48.24 -16.67 16.83
N ILE A 211 47.30 -16.70 17.79
CA ILE A 211 46.06 -15.89 17.77
C ILE A 211 46.25 -14.50 18.46
N ALA A 212 47.42 -14.22 19.05
CA ALA A 212 47.70 -13.01 19.86
C ALA A 212 48.26 -11.80 19.09
#